data_AF-Q2KJX1-F1
#
_entry.id   AF-Q2KJX1-F1
#
_cell.length_a   1.000
_cell.length_b   1.000
_cell.length_c   1.000
_cell.angle_alpha   90.00
_cell.angle_beta   90.00
_cell.angle_gamma   90.00
#
_symmetry.space_group_name_H-M   'P 1'
#
loop_
_entity.id
_entity.type
_entity.pdbx_description
1 polymer ?
#
loop_
_entity_poly.entity_id
_entity_poly.type
_entity_poly.pdbx_seq_one_letter_code
_entity_poly.pdbx_strand_id
1 'polypeptide(L)'
;RYVKWPRYVRLQRQRKILYQRLKVPPSIAQFTNALDKNNATSLFKLLHKYRPEDKAEKAARLKAAGEAKAAGTETKTKKPVVLKYGLNHITSLVENNKAKLVVIAHDVDPIELVLWLPALCRKRNVPY
;
A
#
# COMPACT_ATOMS: atom_id res chain seq x y z
N ARG A 1 25.49 26.35 3.26
CA ARG A 1 26.20 26.39 1.96
C ARG A 1 27.68 25.95 2.06
N TYR A 2 28.37 26.17 3.18
CA TYR A 2 29.82 25.86 3.32
C TYR A 2 30.17 24.84 4.44
N VAL A 3 29.20 24.00 4.85
CA VAL A 3 29.44 22.95 5.87
C VAL A 3 29.82 21.64 5.19
N LYS A 4 30.85 20.96 5.70
CA LYS A 4 31.23 19.60 5.25
C LYS A 4 30.19 18.60 5.74
N TRP A 5 29.26 18.24 4.86
CA TRP A 5 28.20 17.29 5.19
C TRP A 5 28.73 15.84 5.30
N PRO A 6 28.19 15.04 6.24
CA PRO A 6 28.41 13.60 6.29
C PRO A 6 28.10 12.92 4.95
N ARG A 7 28.75 11.77 4.68
CA ARG A 7 28.64 11.06 3.39
C ARG A 7 27.20 10.70 3.02
N TYR A 8 26.39 10.24 3.97
CA TYR A 8 25.00 9.83 3.72
C TYR A 8 24.12 10.99 3.22
N VAL A 9 24.28 12.20 3.80
CA VAL A 9 23.55 13.40 3.36
C VAL A 9 23.95 13.79 1.93
N ARG A 10 25.25 13.71 1.62
CA ARG A 10 25.76 14.00 0.28
C ARG A 10 25.17 13.05 -0.76
N LEU A 11 25.17 11.74 -0.48
CA LEU A 11 24.61 10.73 -1.38
C LEU A 11 23.11 10.90 -1.61
N GLN A 12 22.31 11.14 -0.56
CA GLN A 12 20.87 11.37 -0.70
C GLN A 12 20.55 12.60 -1.55
N ARG A 13 21.30 13.70 -1.35
CA ARG A 13 21.13 14.93 -2.15
C ARG A 13 21.57 14.73 -3.60
N GLN A 14 22.70 14.07 -3.82
CA GLN A 14 23.19 13.74 -5.18
C GLN A 14 22.18 12.85 -5.91
N ARG A 15 21.62 11.83 -5.24
CA ARG A 15 20.56 10.97 -5.81
C ARG A 15 19.38 11.81 -6.31
N LYS A 16 18.87 12.73 -5.47
CA LYS A 16 17.76 13.61 -5.85
C LYS A 16 18.09 14.51 -7.04
N ILE A 17 19.28 15.12 -7.05
CA ILE A 17 19.72 15.98 -8.16
C ILE A 17 19.82 15.17 -9.45
N LEU A 18 20.37 13.96 -9.39
CA LEU A 18 20.49 13.06 -10.54
C LEU A 18 19.12 12.75 -11.15
N TYR A 19 18.13 12.39 -10.31
CA TYR A 19 16.76 12.14 -10.73
C TYR A 19 16.09 13.35 -11.41
N GLN A 20 16.43 14.57 -11.01
CA GLN A 20 15.90 15.79 -11.63
C GLN A 20 16.60 16.17 -12.94
N ARG A 21 17.89 15.82 -13.07
CA ARG A 21 18.72 16.21 -14.22
C ARG A 21 18.66 15.21 -15.37
N LEU A 22 18.52 13.93 -15.06
CA LEU A 22 18.33 12.89 -16.06
C LEU A 22 16.92 12.94 -16.62
N LYS A 23 16.78 12.58 -17.90
CA LYS A 23 15.45 12.35 -18.49
C LYS A 23 14.89 11.04 -17.93
N VAL A 24 13.90 11.16 -17.07
CA VAL A 24 13.25 10.02 -16.42
C VAL A 24 12.25 9.38 -17.40
N PRO A 25 12.27 8.05 -17.59
CA PRO A 25 11.28 7.35 -18.40
C PRO A 25 9.83 7.59 -17.92
N PRO A 26 8.83 7.61 -18.82
CA PRO A 26 7.44 7.89 -18.46
C PRO A 26 6.85 6.87 -17.47
N SER A 27 7.31 5.61 -17.52
CA SER A 27 6.93 4.56 -16.58
C SER A 27 7.36 4.84 -15.15
N ILE A 28 8.43 5.62 -14.94
CA ILE A 28 8.90 6.03 -13.62
C ILE A 28 8.28 7.38 -13.26
N ALA A 29 8.21 8.30 -14.22
CA ALA A 29 7.68 9.64 -14.01
C ALA A 29 6.20 9.63 -13.57
N GLN A 30 5.42 8.60 -13.89
CA GLN A 30 4.04 8.51 -13.37
C GLN A 30 3.96 8.53 -11.84
N PHE A 31 5.00 8.08 -11.12
CA PHE A 31 5.03 8.10 -9.65
C PHE A 31 5.33 9.48 -9.06
N THR A 32 5.76 10.46 -9.87
CA THR A 32 5.85 11.85 -9.38
C THR A 32 4.50 12.53 -9.31
N ASN A 33 3.48 11.99 -9.99
CA ASN A 33 2.12 12.49 -9.97
C ASN A 33 1.33 11.80 -8.85
N ALA A 34 1.38 12.37 -7.65
CA ALA A 34 0.63 11.87 -6.50
C ALA A 34 -0.73 12.57 -6.36
N LEU A 35 -1.65 11.91 -5.65
CA LEU A 35 -2.95 12.48 -5.26
C LEU A 35 -2.73 13.73 -4.37
N ASP A 36 -3.55 14.77 -4.56
CA ASP A 36 -3.50 15.98 -3.75
C ASP A 36 -3.85 15.70 -2.28
N LYS A 37 -3.42 16.60 -1.40
CA LYS A 37 -3.54 16.44 0.06
C LYS A 37 -5.00 16.30 0.53
N ASN A 38 -5.93 17.00 -0.12
CA ASN A 38 -7.34 17.00 0.32
C ASN A 38 -7.97 15.65 -0.01
N ASN A 39 -7.81 15.17 -1.24
CA ASN A 39 -8.31 13.87 -1.66
C ASN A 39 -7.60 12.72 -0.91
N ALA A 40 -6.29 12.82 -0.68
CA ALA A 40 -5.54 11.84 0.10
C ALA A 40 -6.07 11.72 1.53
N THR A 41 -6.39 12.84 2.18
CA THR A 41 -6.94 12.83 3.54
C THR A 41 -8.29 12.11 3.59
N SER A 42 -9.18 12.37 2.62
CA SER A 42 -10.47 11.67 2.50
C SER A 42 -10.31 10.18 2.24
N LEU A 43 -9.36 9.80 1.37
CA LEU A 43 -9.02 8.41 1.09
C LEU A 43 -8.52 7.70 2.36
N PHE A 44 -7.59 8.30 3.11
CA PHE A 44 -7.09 7.69 4.35
C PHE A 44 -8.17 7.53 5.43
N LYS A 45 -9.11 8.49 5.55
CA LYS A 45 -10.27 8.35 6.44
C LYS A 45 -11.14 7.15 6.07
N LEU A 46 -11.38 6.93 4.78
CA LEU A 46 -12.10 5.74 4.30
C LEU A 46 -11.35 4.46 4.63
N LEU A 47 -10.05 4.41 4.32
CA LEU A 47 -9.20 3.23 4.54
C LEU A 47 -9.07 2.89 6.03
N HIS A 48 -9.06 3.88 6.91
CA HIS A 48 -9.00 3.68 8.36
C HIS A 48 -10.18 2.87 8.89
N LYS A 49 -11.38 3.01 8.31
CA LYS A 49 -12.56 2.21 8.68
C LYS A 49 -12.40 0.72 8.35
N TYR A 50 -11.59 0.39 7.34
CA TYR A 50 -11.34 -0.97 6.88
C TYR A 50 -9.98 -1.51 7.36
N ARG A 51 -9.39 -0.89 8.39
CA ARG A 51 -8.08 -1.30 8.92
C ARG A 51 -8.12 -2.77 9.38
N PRO A 52 -7.11 -3.59 9.01
CA PRO A 52 -6.99 -4.96 9.52
C PRO A 52 -6.66 -4.95 11.02
N GLU A 53 -6.99 -6.05 11.69
CA GLU A 53 -6.75 -6.24 13.13
C GLU A 53 -5.27 -6.14 13.49
N ASP A 54 -5.01 -5.55 14.66
CA ASP A 54 -3.69 -5.58 15.26
C ASP A 54 -3.39 -6.95 15.89
N LYS A 55 -2.12 -7.24 16.15
CA LYS A 55 -1.70 -8.54 16.73
C LYS A 55 -2.38 -8.83 18.07
N ALA A 56 -2.57 -7.82 18.91
CA ALA A 56 -3.22 -7.95 20.21
C ALA A 56 -4.72 -8.25 20.06
N GLU A 57 -5.41 -7.53 19.18
CA GLU A 57 -6.84 -7.74 18.88
C GLU A 57 -7.07 -9.12 18.28
N LYS A 58 -6.20 -9.55 17.36
CA LYS A 58 -6.26 -10.89 16.77
C LYS A 58 -6.10 -11.98 17.84
N ALA A 59 -5.19 -11.78 18.80
CA ALA A 59 -4.99 -12.71 19.91
C ALA A 59 -6.23 -12.76 20.83
N ALA A 60 -6.81 -11.61 21.18
CA ALA A 60 -8.03 -11.54 21.97
C ALA A 60 -9.21 -12.23 21.26
N ARG A 61 -9.38 -12.00 19.95
CA ARG A 61 -10.41 -12.65 19.13
C ARG A 61 -10.23 -14.16 19.10
N LEU A 62 -9.00 -14.65 18.95
CA LEU A 62 -8.71 -16.09 18.94
C LEU A 62 -8.99 -16.74 20.29
N LYS A 63 -8.66 -16.07 21.42
CA LYS A 63 -9.00 -16.55 22.76
C LYS A 63 -10.51 -16.63 22.97
N ALA A 64 -11.23 -15.55 22.68
CA ALA A 64 -12.68 -15.49 22.80
C ALA A 64 -13.39 -16.53 21.90
N ALA A 65 -12.88 -16.74 20.67
CA ALA A 65 -13.39 -17.78 19.78
C ALA A 65 -13.10 -19.19 20.30
N GLY A 66 -11.96 -19.41 20.96
CA GLY A 66 -11.64 -20.68 21.61
C GLY A 66 -12.57 -20.99 22.78
N GLU A 67 -12.80 -20.00 23.65
CA GLU A 67 -13.72 -20.10 24.80
C GLU A 67 -15.17 -20.34 24.34
N ALA A 68 -15.63 -19.59 23.32
CA ALA A 68 -16.98 -19.76 22.78
C ALA A 68 -17.21 -21.13 22.12
N LYS A 69 -16.17 -21.71 21.50
CA LYS A 69 -16.20 -23.07 20.98
C LYS A 69 -16.21 -24.12 22.08
N ALA A 70 -15.42 -23.92 23.14
CA ALA A 70 -15.41 -24.80 24.30
C ALA A 70 -16.79 -24.80 25.02
N ALA A 71 -17.49 -23.67 25.01
CA ALA A 71 -18.84 -23.52 25.54
C ALA A 71 -19.96 -24.06 24.61
N GLY A 72 -19.63 -24.60 23.42
CA GLY A 72 -20.61 -25.21 22.50
C GLY A 72 -21.49 -24.23 21.70
N THR A 73 -21.34 -22.92 21.91
CA THR A 73 -22.05 -21.87 21.17
C THR A 73 -21.30 -21.49 19.89
N GLU A 74 -21.45 -22.29 18.84
CA GLU A 74 -20.93 -21.91 17.51
C GLU A 74 -21.77 -20.79 16.88
N THR A 75 -21.27 -19.56 16.97
CA THR A 75 -21.87 -18.41 16.27
C THR A 75 -21.25 -18.27 14.87
N LYS A 76 -22.09 -18.32 13.83
CA LYS A 76 -21.68 -18.03 12.44
C LYS A 76 -21.24 -16.55 12.34
N THR A 77 -19.94 -16.31 12.34
CA THR A 77 -19.39 -14.96 12.21
C THR A 77 -19.44 -14.48 10.76
N LYS A 78 -19.88 -13.23 10.55
CA LYS A 78 -19.87 -12.59 9.22
C LYS A 78 -18.42 -12.40 8.75
N LYS A 79 -18.17 -12.62 7.46
CA LYS A 79 -16.84 -12.46 6.88
C LYS A 79 -16.36 -11.01 7.01
N PRO A 80 -15.20 -10.76 7.64
CA PRO A 80 -14.72 -9.40 7.85
C PRO A 80 -14.29 -8.77 6.51
N VAL A 81 -14.76 -7.54 6.27
CA VAL A 81 -14.32 -6.72 5.14
C VAL A 81 -13.17 -5.87 5.64
N VAL A 82 -11.96 -6.19 5.16
CA VAL A 82 -10.72 -5.53 5.56
C VAL A 82 -9.95 -5.09 4.33
N LEU A 83 -9.13 -4.06 4.51
CA LEU A 83 -8.15 -3.63 3.53
C LEU A 83 -7.19 -4.79 3.23
N LYS A 84 -6.97 -5.03 1.93
CA LYS A 84 -6.03 -6.04 1.45
C LYS A 84 -4.69 -5.36 1.20
N TYR A 85 -3.61 -6.00 1.65
CA TYR A 85 -2.25 -5.47 1.57
C TYR A 85 -1.26 -6.57 1.16
N GLY A 86 -0.07 -6.15 0.76
CA GLY A 86 1.01 -7.01 0.29
C GLY A 86 1.04 -7.10 -1.24
N LEU A 87 2.23 -7.00 -1.83
CA LEU A 87 2.41 -6.92 -3.28
C LEU A 87 1.79 -8.12 -4.00
N ASN A 88 2.23 -9.35 -3.67
CA ASN A 88 1.73 -10.58 -4.30
C ASN A 88 0.22 -10.79 -4.13
N HIS A 89 -0.34 -10.35 -3.01
CA HIS A 89 -1.77 -10.51 -2.75
C HIS A 89 -2.59 -9.52 -3.58
N ILE A 90 -2.18 -8.25 -3.60
CA ILE A 90 -2.86 -7.22 -4.41
C ILE A 90 -2.83 -7.62 -5.89
N THR A 91 -1.72 -8.19 -6.36
CA THR A 91 -1.54 -8.50 -7.79
C THR A 91 -2.46 -9.63 -8.20
N SER A 92 -2.57 -10.70 -7.40
CA SER A 92 -3.59 -11.73 -7.60
C SER A 92 -5.02 -11.18 -7.54
N LEU A 93 -5.31 -10.17 -6.71
CA LEU A 93 -6.64 -9.56 -6.64
C LEU A 93 -6.96 -8.71 -7.88
N VAL A 94 -5.96 -8.03 -8.46
CA VAL A 94 -6.11 -7.26 -9.70
C VAL A 94 -6.29 -8.21 -10.88
N GLU A 95 -5.50 -9.28 -10.96
CA GLU A 95 -5.63 -10.29 -12.03
C GLU A 95 -7.00 -10.98 -12.04
N ASN A 96 -7.56 -11.24 -10.85
CA ASN A 96 -8.87 -11.84 -10.68
C ASN A 96 -10.04 -10.83 -10.74
N ASN A 97 -9.79 -9.55 -11.05
CA ASN A 97 -10.79 -8.48 -11.04
C ASN A 97 -11.60 -8.37 -9.73
N LYS A 98 -10.99 -8.73 -8.60
CA LYS A 98 -11.61 -8.62 -7.26
C LYS A 98 -11.29 -7.30 -6.58
N ALA A 99 -10.23 -6.63 -7.01
CA ALA A 99 -9.86 -5.30 -6.52
C ALA A 99 -10.81 -4.24 -7.10
N LYS A 100 -11.39 -3.40 -6.24
CA LYS A 100 -12.23 -2.27 -6.64
C LYS A 100 -11.43 -0.98 -6.84
N LEU A 101 -10.39 -0.80 -6.03
CA LEU A 101 -9.48 0.34 -6.05
C LEU A 101 -8.13 -0.17 -5.57
N VAL A 102 -7.06 0.20 -6.28
CA VAL A 102 -5.67 -0.01 -5.85
C VAL A 102 -5.11 1.35 -5.44
N VAL A 103 -4.25 1.38 -4.42
CA VAL A 103 -3.54 2.60 -4.01
C VAL A 103 -2.06 2.27 -4.00
N ILE A 104 -1.26 3.00 -4.76
CA ILE A 104 0.16 2.71 -4.97
C ILE A 104 1.01 3.78 -4.29
N ALA A 105 2.00 3.35 -3.52
CA ALA A 105 2.99 4.25 -2.93
C ALA A 105 3.98 4.75 -3.99
N HIS A 106 4.38 6.02 -3.89
CA HIS A 106 5.28 6.66 -4.85
C HIS A 106 6.76 6.64 -4.45
N ASP A 107 7.05 6.23 -3.20
CA ASP A 107 8.37 6.28 -2.56
C ASP A 107 8.98 4.88 -2.34
N VAL A 108 8.47 3.86 -3.04
CA VAL A 108 8.98 2.49 -2.94
C VAL A 108 10.39 2.38 -3.51
N ASP A 109 11.30 1.83 -2.70
CA ASP A 109 12.70 1.55 -3.06
C ASP A 109 12.96 0.07 -2.75
N PRO A 110 13.20 -0.81 -3.74
CA PRO A 110 13.40 -0.56 -5.18
C PRO A 110 12.11 -0.36 -5.99
N ILE A 111 12.16 0.54 -7.00
CA ILE A 111 10.99 0.97 -7.80
C ILE A 111 10.44 -0.13 -8.72
N GLU A 112 11.27 -1.10 -9.06
CA GLU A 112 10.99 -2.27 -9.88
C GLU A 112 9.80 -3.08 -9.32
N LEU A 113 9.61 -3.04 -7.99
CA LEU A 113 8.51 -3.72 -7.31
C LEU A 113 7.14 -3.20 -7.72
N VAL A 114 7.01 -1.90 -8.04
CA VAL A 114 5.73 -1.25 -8.33
C VAL A 114 5.61 -0.80 -9.78
N LEU A 115 6.69 -0.79 -10.56
CA LEU A 115 6.75 -0.25 -11.92
C LEU A 115 5.68 -0.83 -12.86
N TRP A 116 5.38 -2.12 -12.71
CA TRP A 116 4.43 -2.87 -13.55
C TRP A 116 2.98 -2.80 -13.06
N LEU A 117 2.76 -2.36 -11.82
CA LEU A 117 1.44 -2.39 -11.18
C LEU A 117 0.43 -1.44 -11.86
N PRO A 118 0.77 -0.19 -12.22
CA PRO A 118 -0.13 0.68 -12.99
C PRO A 118 -0.53 0.09 -14.34
N ALA A 119 0.40 -0.54 -15.05
CA ALA A 119 0.15 -1.17 -16.33
C ALA A 119 -0.81 -2.37 -16.19
N LEU A 120 -0.63 -3.17 -15.13
CA LEU A 120 -1.54 -4.28 -14.81
C LEU A 120 -2.95 -3.78 -14.49
N CYS A 121 -3.07 -2.74 -13.66
CA CYS A 121 -4.36 -2.15 -13.29
C CYS A 121 -5.10 -1.60 -14.51
N ARG A 122 -4.39 -0.88 -15.39
CA ARG A 122 -4.95 -0.39 -16.66
C ARG A 122 -5.43 -1.53 -17.58
N LYS A 123 -4.65 -2.61 -17.70
CA LYS A 123 -5.01 -3.77 -18.54
C LYS A 123 -6.24 -4.51 -18.01
N ARG A 124 -6.42 -4.55 -16.68
CA ARG A 124 -7.57 -5.19 -16.01
C ARG A 124 -8.74 -4.25 -15.76
N ASN A 125 -8.65 -2.99 -16.21
CA ASN A 125 -9.66 -1.96 -16.04
C ASN A 125 -10.02 -1.70 -14.55
N VAL A 126 -9.03 -1.79 -13.67
CA VAL A 126 -9.14 -1.50 -12.24
C VAL A 126 -8.59 -0.09 -11.99
N PRO A 127 -9.32 0.80 -11.30
CA PRO A 127 -8.81 2.13 -10.95
C PRO A 127 -7.70 2.02 -9.90
N TYR A 128 -6.65 2.81 -10.06
CA TYR A 128 -5.43 2.79 -9.23
C TYR A 128 -4.94 4.20 -8.88
#